data_AF-A0A0Q4F2B6-F1
#
_entry.id   AF-A0A0Q4F2B6-F1
#
_cell.length_a   1.000
_cell.length_b   1.000
_cell.length_c   1.000
_cell.angle_alpha   90.00
_cell.angle_beta   90.00
_cell.angle_gamma   90.00
#
_symmetry.space_group_name_H-M   'P 1'
#
loop_
_entity.id
_entity.type
_entity.pdbx_description
1 polymer ?
#
loop_
_entity_poly.entity_id
_entity_poly.type
_entity_poly.pdbx_seq_one_letter_code
_entity_poly.pdbx_strand_id
1 'polypeptide(L)'
;MIGFTGLLSANVPEIKAAFSEVENSQDSHLFKRIKIDETITDTHGTQWHIYGWVDVSVSWSGPKINHYDVHMTGGGHHHHFQGKVVREEVKDGTIRNTVDGSLTDEDSGTEVAIDSNIKTLLYQLNENVIRNNPE
;
A
#
# COMPACT_ATOMS: atom_id res chain seq x y z
N MET A 1 -68.39 43.47 -27.60
CA MET A 1 -67.68 44.15 -26.50
C MET A 1 -66.60 43.18 -26.02
N ILE A 2 -65.33 43.62 -26.08
CA ILE A 2 -64.14 43.17 -25.31
C ILE A 2 -63.83 41.65 -25.34
N GLY A 3 -62.69 41.15 -25.80
CA GLY A 3 -61.38 41.72 -26.13
C GLY A 3 -60.27 40.78 -25.64
N PHE A 4 -59.10 40.86 -26.30
CA PHE A 4 -57.76 40.40 -25.86
C PHE A 4 -57.52 38.88 -25.79
N THR A 5 -56.69 38.23 -26.64
CA THR A 5 -55.22 38.29 -26.79
C THR A 5 -54.43 38.38 -25.48
N GLY A 6 -53.74 37.30 -25.10
CA GLY A 6 -52.69 37.28 -24.07
C GLY A 6 -52.39 35.84 -23.65
N LEU A 7 -51.40 35.17 -24.26
CA LEU A 7 -50.05 35.01 -23.71
C LEU A 7 -50.05 34.59 -22.24
N LEU A 8 -49.71 33.34 -21.96
CA LEU A 8 -48.71 33.07 -20.93
C LEU A 8 -47.73 32.02 -21.46
N SER A 9 -46.55 32.56 -21.80
CA SER A 9 -45.28 31.86 -21.87
C SER A 9 -45.22 30.75 -20.81
N ALA A 10 -44.96 29.52 -21.23
CA ALA A 10 -44.47 28.51 -20.32
C ALA A 10 -43.11 29.00 -19.82
N ASN A 11 -43.08 29.55 -18.60
CA ASN A 11 -41.86 29.69 -17.83
C ASN A 11 -41.32 28.27 -17.60
N VAL A 12 -40.46 27.81 -18.51
CA VAL A 12 -39.49 26.79 -18.17
C VAL A 12 -38.46 27.53 -17.33
N PRO A 13 -38.35 27.31 -16.01
CA PRO A 13 -37.15 27.72 -15.32
C PRO A 13 -36.02 26.91 -15.97
N GLU A 14 -35.16 27.61 -16.70
CA GLU A 14 -33.84 27.15 -17.08
C GLU A 14 -33.18 26.65 -15.79
N ILE A 15 -33.19 25.34 -15.57
CA ILE A 15 -32.33 24.72 -14.58
C ILE A 15 -30.94 24.93 -15.16
N LYS A 16 -30.33 26.08 -14.84
CA LYS A 16 -28.88 26.20 -14.88
C LYS A 16 -28.41 25.09 -13.96
N ALA A 17 -27.92 24.02 -14.56
CA ALA A 17 -27.08 23.06 -13.88
C ALA A 17 -25.93 23.87 -13.29
N ALA A 18 -26.11 24.31 -12.04
CA ALA A 18 -25.00 24.49 -11.15
C ALA A 18 -24.41 23.07 -11.10
N PHE A 19 -23.40 22.85 -11.93
CA PHE A 19 -22.37 21.89 -11.63
C PHE A 19 -21.91 22.32 -10.23
N SER A 20 -22.52 21.72 -9.20
CA SER A 20 -21.83 21.53 -7.95
C SER A 20 -20.60 20.82 -8.39
N GLU A 21 -19.48 21.55 -8.41
CA GLU A 21 -18.17 20.96 -8.41
C GLU A 21 -18.30 19.81 -7.44
N VAL A 22 -18.20 18.60 -8.00
CA VAL A 22 -17.96 17.42 -7.19
C VAL A 22 -16.76 17.87 -6.40
N GLU A 23 -16.96 18.14 -5.11
CA GLU A 23 -15.86 18.17 -4.16
C GLU A 23 -15.14 16.88 -4.49
N ASN A 24 -14.04 17.02 -5.22
CA ASN A 24 -13.00 16.04 -5.23
C ASN A 24 -12.69 15.96 -3.75
N SER A 25 -13.32 15.00 -3.07
CA SER A 25 -12.74 14.35 -1.92
C SER A 25 -11.42 13.83 -2.46
N GLN A 26 -10.43 14.71 -2.46
CA GLN A 26 -9.06 14.31 -2.31
C GLN A 26 -9.08 13.63 -0.94
N ASP A 27 -9.45 12.35 -0.94
CA ASP A 27 -8.90 11.41 0.02
C ASP A 27 -7.39 11.66 -0.07
N SER A 28 -6.89 12.48 0.86
CA SER A 28 -5.48 12.79 0.96
C SER A 28 -4.82 11.50 1.42
N HIS A 29 -4.59 10.59 0.48
CA HIS A 29 -3.76 9.43 0.72
C HIS A 29 -2.42 9.97 1.18
N LEU A 30 -2.16 9.90 2.48
CA LEU A 30 -0.88 10.31 3.04
C LEU A 30 0.12 9.23 2.61
N PHE A 31 0.92 9.57 1.62
CA PHE A 31 2.07 8.77 1.22
C PHE A 31 3.23 9.10 2.15
N LYS A 32 3.73 8.09 2.86
CA LYS A 32 4.84 8.20 3.80
C LYS A 32 5.92 7.23 3.38
N ARG A 33 7.16 7.71 3.26
CA ARG A 33 8.34 6.86 3.14
C ARG A 33 8.98 6.72 4.52
N ILE A 34 9.09 5.49 5.00
CA ILE A 34 9.50 5.15 6.36
C ILE A 34 10.86 4.50 6.31
N LYS A 35 11.80 4.97 7.12
CA LYS A 35 13.10 4.32 7.28
C LYS A 35 12.93 3.13 8.21
N ILE A 36 13.46 1.98 7.79
CA ILE A 36 13.51 0.74 8.58
C ILE A 36 14.93 0.51 9.05
N ASP A 37 15.04 0.09 10.30
CA ASP A 37 16.27 -0.35 10.95
C ASP A 37 15.86 -1.28 12.11
N GLU A 38 15.73 -2.57 11.82
CA GLU A 38 15.15 -3.55 12.73
C GLU A 38 15.96 -4.86 12.74
N THR A 39 15.91 -5.59 13.85
CA THR A 39 16.44 -6.95 13.94
C THR A 39 15.30 -7.94 14.11
N ILE A 40 15.23 -8.92 13.21
CA ILE A 40 14.23 -9.99 13.22
C ILE A 40 14.94 -11.33 13.36
N THR A 41 14.43 -12.21 14.21
CA THR A 41 14.97 -13.58 14.35
C THR A 41 14.11 -14.54 13.52
N ASP A 42 14.75 -15.31 12.64
CA ASP A 42 14.05 -16.29 11.81
C ASP A 42 13.64 -17.54 12.61
N THR A 43 12.93 -18.45 11.95
CA THR A 43 12.44 -19.71 12.54
C THR A 43 13.55 -20.67 12.96
N HIS A 44 14.78 -20.47 12.48
CA HIS A 44 15.96 -21.27 12.82
C HIS A 44 16.82 -20.60 13.90
N GLY A 45 16.42 -19.44 14.41
CA GLY A 45 17.15 -18.70 15.44
C GLY A 45 18.23 -17.76 14.90
N THR A 46 18.35 -17.60 13.57
CA THR A 46 19.29 -16.65 12.96
C THR A 46 18.75 -15.24 13.12
N GLN A 47 19.60 -14.33 13.59
CA GLN A 47 19.28 -12.90 13.61
C GLN A 47 19.57 -12.26 12.26
N TRP A 48 18.57 -11.55 11.76
CA TRP A 48 18.61 -10.77 10.52
C TRP A 48 18.48 -9.30 10.86
N HIS A 49 19.48 -8.51 10.49
CA HIS A 49 19.39 -7.06 10.51
C HIS A 49 18.82 -6.58 9.19
N ILE A 50 17.67 -5.92 9.25
CA ILE A 50 16.91 -5.43 8.10
C ILE A 50 16.88 -3.91 8.15
N TYR A 51 17.36 -3.26 7.10
CA TYR A 51 17.41 -1.80 7.01
C TYR A 51 17.10 -1.30 5.61
N GLY A 52 16.53 -0.11 5.50
CA GLY A 52 16.18 0.49 4.22
C GLY A 52 14.95 1.37 4.29
N TRP A 53 14.12 1.32 3.27
CA TRP A 53 12.93 2.15 3.13
C TRP A 53 11.69 1.35 2.79
N VAL A 54 10.55 1.83 3.30
CA VAL A 54 9.24 1.28 3.00
C VAL A 54 8.29 2.43 2.66
N ASP A 55 7.66 2.33 1.50
CA ASP A 55 6.63 3.26 1.06
C ASP A 55 5.27 2.78 1.53
N VAL A 56 4.57 3.62 2.30
CA VAL A 56 3.28 3.33 2.92
C VAL A 56 2.26 4.36 2.47
N SER A 57 1.04 3.91 2.20
CA SER A 57 -0.12 4.77 2.03
C SER A 57 -1.05 4.62 3.22
N VAL A 58 -1.50 5.73 3.80
CA VAL A 58 -2.53 5.71 4.85
C VAL A 58 -3.87 5.99 4.19
N SER A 59 -4.83 5.10 4.43
CA SER A 59 -6.21 5.19 3.97
C SER A 59 -7.16 5.00 5.15
N TRP A 60 -8.45 5.28 4.95
CA TRP A 60 -9.48 5.01 5.97
C TRP A 60 -9.52 3.54 6.45
N SER A 61 -8.96 2.62 5.66
CA SER A 61 -8.84 1.18 6.00
C SER A 61 -7.52 0.83 6.72
N GLY A 62 -6.75 1.83 7.16
CA GLY A 62 -5.45 1.69 7.80
C GLY A 62 -4.25 1.85 6.84
N PRO A 63 -3.01 1.67 7.36
CA PRO A 63 -1.79 1.76 6.59
C PRO A 63 -1.63 0.55 5.66
N LYS A 64 -1.26 0.82 4.41
CA LYS A 64 -0.96 -0.19 3.38
C LYS A 64 0.47 -0.01 2.90
N ILE A 65 1.22 -1.10 2.93
CA ILE A 65 2.60 -1.09 2.43
C ILE A 65 2.56 -1.24 0.90
N ASN A 66 3.08 -0.24 0.21
CA ASN A 66 3.08 -0.18 -1.25
C ASN A 66 4.34 -0.82 -1.83
N HIS A 67 5.49 -0.57 -1.20
CA HIS A 67 6.79 -1.03 -1.70
C HIS A 67 7.84 -1.09 -0.57
N TYR A 68 8.70 -2.10 -0.62
CA TYR A 68 9.91 -2.25 0.17
C TYR A 68 11.12 -2.05 -0.74
N ASP A 69 12.12 -1.40 -0.19
CA ASP A 69 13.47 -1.26 -0.72
C ASP A 69 14.43 -1.44 0.46
N VAL A 70 14.74 -2.70 0.79
CA VAL A 70 15.39 -3.06 2.06
C VAL A 70 16.53 -4.06 1.86
N HIS A 71 17.59 -3.86 2.63
CA HIS A 71 18.69 -4.80 2.78
C HIS A 71 18.46 -5.69 3.99
N MET A 72 18.86 -6.95 3.89
CA MET A 72 18.70 -8.00 4.90
C MET A 72 20.05 -8.70 5.07
N THR A 73 20.66 -8.56 6.24
CA THR A 73 21.96 -9.18 6.56
C THR A 73 21.81 -10.15 7.72
N GLY A 74 22.23 -11.39 7.53
CA GLY A 74 22.04 -12.44 8.54
C GLY A 74 22.53 -13.80 8.06
N GLY A 75 22.97 -14.65 8.98
CA GLY A 75 23.37 -16.03 8.65
C GLY A 75 24.53 -16.17 7.65
N GLY A 76 25.32 -15.11 7.44
CA GLY A 76 26.38 -15.07 6.42
C GLY A 76 25.91 -14.64 5.03
N HIS A 77 24.68 -14.15 4.90
CA HIS A 77 24.12 -13.63 3.66
C HIS A 77 23.84 -12.13 3.75
N HIS A 78 23.93 -11.46 2.60
CA HIS A 78 23.49 -10.07 2.42
C HIS A 78 22.59 -10.02 1.19
N HIS A 79 21.30 -9.77 1.43
CA HIS A 79 20.30 -9.68 0.39
C HIS A 79 19.70 -8.28 0.30
N HIS A 80 19.28 -7.90 -0.90
CA HIS A 80 18.47 -6.72 -1.17
C HIS A 80 17.12 -7.15 -1.74
N PHE A 81 16.06 -6.79 -1.03
CA PHE A 81 14.69 -7.06 -1.41
C PHE A 81 14.02 -5.78 -1.92
N GLN A 82 13.46 -5.87 -3.13
CA GLN A 82 12.65 -4.83 -3.73
C GLN A 82 11.29 -5.41 -4.14
N GLY A 83 10.21 -4.92 -3.54
CA GLY A 83 8.90 -5.57 -3.75
C GLY A 83 7.83 -5.17 -2.75
N LYS A 84 6.85 -6.05 -2.53
CA LYS A 84 5.75 -5.87 -1.57
C LYS A 84 5.22 -7.20 -1.07
N VAL A 85 4.64 -7.18 0.13
CA VAL A 85 3.81 -8.27 0.63
C VAL A 85 2.37 -7.96 0.25
N VAL A 86 1.73 -8.85 -0.50
CA VAL A 86 0.32 -8.71 -0.91
C VAL A 86 -0.51 -9.62 -0.03
N ARG A 87 -1.56 -9.06 0.56
CA ARG A 87 -2.54 -9.78 1.36
C ARG A 87 -3.83 -9.90 0.56
N GLU A 88 -4.13 -11.10 0.09
CA GLU A 88 -5.32 -11.39 -0.70
C GLU A 88 -6.29 -12.25 0.10
N GLU A 89 -7.55 -11.81 0.22
CA GLU A 89 -8.62 -12.66 0.72
C GLU A 89 -9.13 -13.51 -0.44
N VAL A 90 -9.02 -14.83 -0.31
CA VAL A 90 -9.57 -15.77 -1.30
C VAL A 90 -11.06 -16.01 -1.04
N LYS A 91 -11.77 -16.55 -2.05
CA LYS A 91 -13.24 -16.70 -2.06
C LYS A 91 -13.84 -17.49 -0.90
N ASP A 92 -13.03 -18.25 -0.16
CA ASP A 92 -13.44 -19.03 1.01
C ASP A 92 -13.23 -18.27 2.34
N GLY A 93 -12.81 -17.00 2.29
CA GLY A 93 -12.48 -16.18 3.46
C GLY A 93 -11.08 -16.42 4.03
N THR A 94 -10.27 -17.29 3.42
CA THR A 94 -8.88 -17.48 3.82
C THR A 94 -8.04 -16.29 3.37
N ILE A 95 -7.13 -15.84 4.23
CA ILE A 95 -6.17 -14.80 3.89
C ILE A 95 -4.89 -15.46 3.40
N ARG A 96 -4.52 -15.16 2.15
CA ARG A 96 -3.25 -15.58 1.55
C ARG A 96 -2.31 -14.38 1.49
N ASN A 97 -1.16 -14.52 2.15
CA ASN A 97 -0.04 -13.60 1.95
C ASN A 97 0.85 -14.13 0.83
N THR A 98 1.16 -13.28 -0.14
CA THR A 98 2.14 -13.53 -1.20
C THR A 98 3.21 -12.45 -1.14
N VAL A 99 4.40 -12.78 -1.66
CA VAL A 99 5.49 -11.82 -1.85
C VAL A 99 5.63 -11.59 -3.34
N ASP A 100 5.56 -10.32 -3.74
CA ASP A 100 5.72 -9.86 -5.11
C ASP A 100 6.95 -8.95 -5.16
N GLY A 101 7.99 -9.37 -5.85
CA GLY A 101 9.27 -8.64 -5.88
C GLY A 101 10.47 -9.51 -6.25
N SER A 102 11.65 -8.90 -6.19
CA SER A 102 12.93 -9.54 -6.44
C SER A 102 13.79 -9.54 -5.18
N LEU A 103 14.62 -10.57 -5.05
CA LEU A 103 15.66 -10.66 -4.04
C LEU A 103 16.99 -10.83 -4.76
N THR A 104 17.96 -9.97 -4.45
CA THR A 104 19.30 -10.00 -5.03
C THR A 104 20.30 -10.26 -3.91
N ASP A 105 21.25 -11.14 -4.15
CA ASP A 105 22.41 -11.30 -3.30
C ASP A 105 23.39 -10.16 -3.62
N GLU A 106 23.65 -9.29 -2.64
CA GLU A 106 24.43 -8.06 -2.83
C GLU A 106 25.91 -8.34 -3.10
N ASP A 107 26.45 -9.44 -2.57
CA ASP A 107 27.86 -9.78 -2.73
C ASP A 107 28.15 -10.27 -4.16
N SER A 108 27.20 -11.01 -4.74
CA SER A 108 27.32 -11.57 -6.09
C SER A 108 26.58 -10.78 -7.18
N GLY A 109 25.65 -9.91 -6.80
CA GLY A 109 24.72 -9.21 -7.70
C GLY A 109 23.72 -10.12 -8.40
N THR A 110 23.51 -11.35 -7.92
CA THR A 110 22.65 -12.35 -8.59
C THR A 110 21.26 -12.41 -7.97
N GLU A 111 20.25 -12.63 -8.80
CA GLU A 111 18.88 -12.86 -8.33
C GLU A 111 18.80 -14.21 -7.61
N VAL A 112 18.22 -14.20 -6.42
CA VAL A 112 18.03 -15.36 -5.56
C VAL A 112 16.54 -15.62 -5.34
N ALA A 113 16.19 -16.90 -5.20
CA ALA A 113 14.81 -17.28 -4.96
C ALA A 113 14.34 -16.82 -3.57
N ILE A 114 13.13 -16.26 -3.52
CA ILE A 114 12.45 -15.92 -2.27
C ILE A 114 11.86 -17.20 -1.65
N ASP A 115 12.64 -17.82 -0.78
CA ASP A 115 12.26 -19.05 -0.08
C ASP A 115 11.28 -18.81 1.09
N SER A 116 10.96 -19.86 1.84
CA SER A 116 10.04 -19.77 2.98
C SER A 116 10.58 -18.93 4.14
N ASN A 117 11.89 -18.91 4.37
CA ASN A 117 12.48 -18.18 5.49
C ASN A 117 12.45 -16.68 5.22
N ILE A 118 12.85 -16.27 4.00
CA ILE A 118 12.76 -14.87 3.58
C ILE A 118 11.30 -14.40 3.60
N LYS A 119 10.35 -15.23 3.15
CA LYS A 119 8.91 -14.91 3.27
C LYS A 119 8.50 -14.64 4.71
N THR A 120 8.91 -15.49 5.66
CA THR A 120 8.59 -15.29 7.07
C THR A 120 9.18 -13.97 7.61
N LEU A 121 10.43 -13.64 7.26
CA LEU A 121 11.05 -12.37 7.64
C LEU A 121 10.27 -11.17 7.08
N LEU A 122 9.92 -11.21 5.79
CA LEU A 122 9.15 -10.14 5.14
C LEU A 122 7.74 -9.98 5.74
N TYR A 123 7.09 -11.09 6.12
CA TYR A 123 5.80 -11.02 6.81
C TYR A 123 5.91 -10.41 8.21
N GLN A 124 6.95 -10.77 8.97
CA GLN A 124 7.18 -10.18 10.29
C GLN A 124 7.52 -8.68 10.17
N LEU A 125 8.35 -8.31 9.20
CA LEU A 125 8.64 -6.90 8.89
C LEU A 125 7.35 -6.15 8.54
N ASN A 126 6.49 -6.73 7.71
CA ASN A 126 5.19 -6.14 7.35
C ASN A 126 4.32 -5.83 8.58
N GLU A 127 4.20 -6.79 9.49
CA GLU A 127 3.45 -6.61 10.73
C GLU A 127 4.08 -5.54 11.63
N ASN A 128 5.42 -5.48 11.71
CA ASN A 128 6.12 -4.47 12.50
C ASN A 128 5.91 -3.06 11.93
N VAL A 129 6.05 -2.88 10.62
CA VAL A 129 5.86 -1.58 9.95
C VAL A 129 4.45 -1.05 10.18
N ILE A 130 3.43 -1.90 10.00
CA ILE A 130 2.03 -1.56 10.24
C ILE A 130 1.81 -1.20 11.71
N ARG A 131 2.29 -2.01 12.64
CA ARG A 131 2.12 -1.80 14.09
C ARG A 131 2.79 -0.51 14.59
N ASN A 132 3.97 -0.19 14.06
CA ASN A 132 4.76 0.97 14.47
C ASN A 132 4.30 2.27 13.79
N ASN A 133 3.41 2.20 12.80
CA ASN A 133 2.84 3.36 12.12
C ASN A 133 1.30 3.27 12.08
N PRO A 134 0.63 3.24 13.26
CA PRO A 134 -0.82 3.25 13.33
C PRO A 134 -1.33 4.68 13.14
N GLU A 135 -1.83 4.98 11.94
CA GLU A 135 -2.59 6.20 11.55
C GLU A 135 -2.01 7.59 11.89
#